data_AF-A0AB34IU50-F1
#
_entry.id   AF-A0AB34IU50-F1
#
_cell.length_a   1.000
_cell.length_b   1.000
_cell.length_c   1.000
_cell.angle_alpha   90.00
_cell.angle_beta   90.00
_cell.angle_gamma   90.00
#
_symmetry.space_group_name_H-M   'P 1'
#
loop_
_entity.id
_entity.type
_entity.pdbx_description
1 polymer ?
#
loop_
_entity_poly.entity_id
_entity_poly.type
_entity_poly.pdbx_seq_one_letter_code
_entity_poly.pdbx_strand_id
1 'polypeptide(L)'
;MRVHLSRGCLAAASAGALVTSANDSLVGNLAPMYWRFISRTNVDSTIRKLGGEELIQACLDIEPLPTVQGIRRDITRWTSGVKHGACALVRCPAGAAVATKASGALRADWVIHAVAPDSEFGYEGLYTGGDASQKASGITSQQFSPPDQLLLSAFSSAFSEAARVQASTVCCPALGIGVKGWKPAISAALGLEAVVQLNARDPTSVKSIEFVIGGVDADITWREWLKVARALLGLPSGIDSDASFKEQASQGRITWELLSQGHLQADVAQNKMSSQCSESMGAHMLALDKLPEIQEMLLHRARGFSGMDIPLTAEQELAATRRRTTR
;
A
#
# COMPACT_ATOMS: atom_id res chain seq x y z
N MET A 1 5.12 8.06 18.38
CA MET A 1 5.41 6.80 17.65
C MET A 1 6.71 6.95 16.86
N ARG A 2 7.48 5.88 16.63
CA ARG A 2 8.67 5.90 15.76
C ARG A 2 8.37 5.38 14.36
N VAL A 3 8.91 6.03 13.34
CA VAL A 3 8.84 5.58 11.94
C VAL A 3 10.24 5.24 11.47
N HIS A 4 10.42 4.02 10.96
CA HIS A 4 11.68 3.58 10.39
C HIS A 4 11.51 3.34 8.89
N LEU A 5 12.53 3.68 8.11
CA LEU A 5 12.72 3.15 6.77
C LEU A 5 13.93 2.26 6.81
N SER A 6 13.84 1.06 6.26
CA SER A 6 14.98 0.17 6.11
C SER A 6 15.03 -0.51 4.74
N ARG A 7 16.24 -0.78 4.27
CA ARG A 7 16.48 -1.68 3.14
C ARG A 7 16.53 -3.10 3.67
N GLY A 8 15.85 -4.02 2.99
CA GLY A 8 16.00 -5.44 3.33
C GLY A 8 14.88 -6.33 2.84
N CYS A 9 14.82 -7.51 3.45
CA CYS A 9 13.80 -8.51 3.19
C CYS A 9 12.80 -8.53 4.34
N LEU A 10 11.53 -8.23 4.05
CA LEU A 10 10.48 -8.24 5.06
C LEU A 10 10.38 -9.59 5.79
N ALA A 11 10.59 -10.69 5.07
CA ALA A 11 10.58 -12.03 5.63
C ALA A 11 11.69 -12.32 6.67
N ALA A 12 12.75 -11.51 6.68
CA ALA A 12 13.82 -11.59 7.68
C ALA A 12 13.60 -10.63 8.86
N ALA A 13 12.60 -9.74 8.77
CA ALA A 13 12.30 -8.77 9.82
C ALA A 13 11.70 -9.45 11.05
N SER A 14 11.89 -8.83 12.22
CA SER A 14 11.27 -9.27 13.46
C SER A 14 10.48 -8.15 14.11
N ALA A 15 9.20 -8.42 14.36
CA ALA A 15 8.23 -7.44 14.85
C ALA A 15 7.03 -8.15 15.48
N GLY A 16 6.20 -7.44 16.25
CA GLY A 16 4.93 -7.98 16.73
C GLY A 16 3.97 -8.33 15.58
N ALA A 17 4.02 -7.58 14.49
CA ALA A 17 3.27 -7.88 13.26
C ALA A 17 4.08 -7.63 11.98
N LEU A 18 3.92 -8.53 11.00
CA LEU A 18 4.35 -8.33 9.62
C LEU A 18 3.14 -8.03 8.75
N VAL A 19 3.15 -6.90 8.04
CA VAL A 19 2.12 -6.60 7.03
C VAL A 19 2.53 -7.23 5.70
N THR A 20 1.63 -7.89 4.99
CA THR A 20 1.86 -8.40 3.62
C THR A 20 0.90 -7.76 2.64
N SER A 21 1.36 -7.55 1.40
CA SER A 21 0.52 -7.09 0.29
C SER A 21 -0.23 -8.28 -0.31
N ALA A 22 -1.38 -8.63 0.27
CA ALA A 22 -2.18 -9.78 -0.10
C ALA A 22 -3.12 -9.50 -1.29
N ASN A 23 -3.67 -10.57 -1.86
CA ASN A 23 -4.82 -10.49 -2.78
C ASN A 23 -6.14 -10.65 -2.02
N ASP A 24 -7.24 -10.26 -2.67
CA ASP A 24 -8.56 -10.21 -2.03
C ASP A 24 -9.11 -11.55 -1.52
N SER A 25 -8.55 -12.66 -2.01
CA SER A 25 -8.96 -14.02 -1.69
C SER A 25 -8.14 -14.62 -0.55
N LEU A 26 -7.02 -13.97 -0.18
CA LEU A 26 -6.05 -14.40 0.83
C LEU A 26 -5.43 -15.78 0.54
N VAL A 27 -5.23 -16.09 -0.74
CA VAL A 27 -4.69 -17.39 -1.18
C VAL A 27 -3.26 -17.30 -1.72
N GLY A 28 -2.65 -16.11 -1.70
CA GLY A 28 -1.33 -15.86 -2.29
C GLY A 28 -1.21 -16.36 -3.72
N ASN A 29 -0.18 -17.16 -4.00
CA ASN A 29 0.11 -17.72 -5.32
C ASN A 29 -0.66 -19.03 -5.63
N LEU A 30 -1.63 -19.46 -4.82
CA LEU A 30 -2.47 -20.63 -5.13
C LEU A 30 -3.38 -20.43 -6.36
N ALA A 31 -3.29 -19.27 -7.02
CA ALA A 31 -3.75 -19.02 -8.38
C ALA A 31 -2.57 -19.10 -9.38
N PRO A 32 -2.04 -20.29 -9.71
CA PRO A 32 -0.83 -20.41 -10.54
C PRO A 32 -1.00 -19.84 -11.95
N MET A 33 -2.23 -19.76 -12.46
CA MET A 33 -2.54 -19.18 -13.77
C MET A 33 -2.73 -17.66 -13.74
N TYR A 34 -2.64 -17.02 -12.57
CA TYR A 34 -2.75 -15.58 -12.48
C TYR A 34 -1.47 -14.92 -12.96
N TRP A 35 -1.56 -14.19 -14.08
CA TRP A 35 -0.41 -13.63 -14.79
C TRP A 35 0.50 -12.75 -13.94
N ARG A 36 -0.02 -12.10 -12.88
CA ARG A 36 0.81 -11.30 -11.94
C ARG A 36 1.69 -12.14 -11.04
N PHE A 37 1.40 -13.44 -10.88
CA PHE A 37 2.15 -14.36 -10.05
C PHE A 37 3.06 -15.30 -10.87
N ILE A 38 2.75 -15.49 -12.16
CA ILE A 38 3.58 -16.32 -13.04
C ILE A 38 5.01 -15.79 -13.09
N SER A 39 5.95 -16.61 -12.63
CA SER A 39 7.40 -16.34 -12.64
C SER A 39 7.84 -15.11 -11.82
N ARG A 40 7.03 -14.64 -10.85
CA ARG A 40 7.38 -13.51 -9.99
C ARG A 40 7.51 -13.92 -8.53
N THR A 41 8.57 -13.48 -7.88
CA THR A 41 8.69 -13.52 -6.43
C THR A 41 8.01 -12.28 -5.86
N ASN A 42 7.01 -12.47 -5.00
CA ASN A 42 6.35 -11.38 -4.29
C ASN A 42 6.44 -11.59 -2.77
N VAL A 43 6.20 -10.50 -2.03
CA VAL A 43 6.30 -10.50 -0.56
C VAL A 43 5.32 -11.49 0.07
N ASP A 44 4.09 -11.58 -0.45
CA ASP A 44 3.04 -12.44 0.10
C ASP A 44 3.40 -13.93 0.00
N SER A 45 3.96 -14.32 -1.14
CA SER A 45 4.42 -15.70 -1.37
C SER A 45 5.60 -16.06 -0.49
N THR A 46 6.49 -15.11 -0.25
CA THR A 46 7.66 -15.32 0.62
C THR A 46 7.19 -15.50 2.07
N ILE A 47 6.28 -14.65 2.55
CA ILE A 47 5.70 -14.76 3.90
C ILE A 47 4.93 -16.07 4.06
N ARG A 48 4.08 -16.46 3.09
CA ARG A 48 3.34 -17.73 3.14
C ARG A 48 4.24 -18.95 3.14
N LYS A 49 5.29 -18.96 2.30
CA LYS A 49 6.27 -20.04 2.26
C LYS A 49 6.95 -20.24 3.61
N LEU A 50 7.28 -19.15 4.32
CA LEU A 50 7.88 -19.22 5.65
C LEU A 50 6.86 -19.54 6.75
N GLY A 51 5.63 -19.05 6.61
CA GLY A 51 4.52 -19.33 7.52
C GLY A 51 4.08 -20.80 7.51
N GLY A 52 4.32 -21.50 6.40
CA GLY A 52 3.96 -22.89 6.22
C GLY A 52 2.45 -23.09 6.07
N GLU A 53 2.02 -24.34 6.14
CA GLU A 53 0.62 -24.74 5.91
C GLU A 53 -0.34 -24.11 6.93
N GLU A 54 0.10 -23.93 8.17
CA GLU A 54 -0.71 -23.32 9.23
C GLU A 54 -1.14 -21.89 8.87
N LEU A 55 -0.24 -21.07 8.31
CA LEU A 55 -0.58 -19.72 7.87
C LEU A 55 -1.53 -19.74 6.68
N ILE A 56 -1.33 -20.68 5.76
CA ILE A 56 -2.20 -20.85 4.59
C ILE A 56 -3.61 -21.22 5.06
N GLN A 57 -3.73 -22.21 5.93
CA GLN A 57 -5.01 -22.65 6.48
C GLN A 57 -5.70 -21.53 7.26
N ALA A 58 -4.97 -20.81 8.12
CA ALA A 58 -5.52 -19.66 8.85
C ALA A 58 -6.07 -18.58 7.92
N CYS A 59 -5.50 -18.39 6.72
CA CYS A 59 -6.07 -17.48 5.71
C CYS A 59 -7.33 -18.05 5.06
N LEU A 60 -7.39 -19.36 4.82
CA LEU A 60 -8.54 -20.02 4.21
C LEU A 60 -9.76 -20.09 5.13
N ASP A 61 -9.50 -20.20 6.44
CA ASP A 61 -10.49 -20.23 7.53
C ASP A 61 -11.15 -18.86 7.76
N ILE A 62 -10.59 -17.77 7.23
CA ILE A 62 -11.26 -16.47 7.26
C ILE A 62 -12.54 -16.58 6.43
N GLU A 63 -13.66 -16.29 7.07
CA GLU A 63 -14.99 -16.37 6.46
C GLU A 63 -15.05 -15.44 5.23
N PRO A 64 -15.46 -15.96 4.07
CA PRO A 64 -15.59 -15.14 2.89
C PRO A 64 -16.72 -14.13 3.07
N LEU A 65 -16.53 -12.93 2.54
CA LEU A 65 -17.58 -11.94 2.46
C LEU A 65 -18.76 -12.48 1.63
N PRO A 66 -20.01 -12.15 2.00
CA PRO A 66 -21.17 -12.53 1.23
C PRO A 66 -21.02 -12.07 -0.22
N THR A 67 -21.52 -12.87 -1.17
CA THR A 67 -21.49 -12.50 -2.59
C THR A 67 -22.52 -11.39 -2.82
N VAL A 68 -22.12 -10.15 -2.53
CA VAL A 68 -22.92 -8.96 -2.80
C VAL A 68 -22.50 -8.38 -4.14
N GLN A 69 -23.46 -8.04 -4.99
CA GLN A 69 -23.20 -7.20 -6.15
C GLN A 69 -22.54 -5.90 -5.67
N GLY A 70 -21.34 -5.59 -6.16
CA GLY A 70 -20.62 -4.35 -5.83
C GLY A 70 -19.38 -4.51 -4.94
N ILE A 71 -19.03 -5.71 -4.45
CA ILE A 71 -17.69 -5.88 -3.83
C ILE A 71 -16.63 -5.72 -4.92
N ARG A 72 -15.89 -4.61 -4.86
CA ARG A 72 -14.79 -4.34 -5.78
C ARG A 72 -13.68 -5.36 -5.53
N ARG A 73 -13.56 -6.28 -6.48
CA ARG A 73 -12.43 -7.19 -6.59
C ARG A 73 -11.17 -6.40 -6.86
N ASP A 74 -10.03 -6.93 -6.43
CA ASP A 74 -8.72 -6.34 -6.69
C ASP A 74 -8.28 -6.42 -8.17
N ILE A 75 -9.19 -6.73 -9.11
CA ILE A 75 -8.92 -7.22 -10.47
C ILE A 75 -9.76 -6.52 -11.54
N THR A 76 -10.49 -5.45 -11.20
CA THR A 76 -11.70 -5.00 -11.93
C THR A 76 -11.56 -4.69 -13.42
N ARG A 77 -10.37 -4.71 -14.02
CA ARG A 77 -10.19 -4.36 -15.43
C ARG A 77 -9.68 -5.48 -16.35
N TRP A 78 -9.12 -6.60 -15.84
CA TRP A 78 -8.15 -7.36 -16.65
C TRP A 78 -8.23 -8.88 -16.70
N THR A 79 -9.33 -9.50 -16.29
CA THR A 79 -9.46 -10.95 -16.45
C THR A 79 -10.79 -11.32 -17.08
N SER A 80 -10.72 -11.65 -18.37
CA SER A 80 -11.50 -12.76 -18.94
C SER A 80 -11.30 -14.07 -18.16
N GLY A 81 -10.27 -14.16 -17.30
CA GLY A 81 -10.10 -15.20 -16.30
C GLY A 81 -11.08 -15.07 -15.14
N VAL A 82 -12.12 -15.88 -15.17
CA VAL A 82 -12.96 -16.15 -14.00
C VAL A 82 -12.06 -16.71 -12.89
N LYS A 83 -12.03 -16.09 -11.70
CA LYS A 83 -11.35 -16.70 -10.53
C LYS A 83 -12.11 -17.99 -10.19
N HIS A 84 -11.40 -19.10 -10.03
CA HIS A 84 -11.98 -20.41 -9.70
C HIS A 84 -11.53 -20.90 -8.32
N GLY A 85 -12.28 -21.86 -7.74
CA GLY A 85 -11.95 -22.50 -6.47
C GLY A 85 -11.81 -21.50 -5.32
N ALA A 86 -10.76 -21.66 -4.50
CA ALA A 86 -10.51 -20.80 -3.34
C ALA A 86 -10.27 -19.31 -3.70
N CYS A 87 -9.87 -19.03 -4.95
CA CYS A 87 -9.70 -17.68 -5.48
C CYS A 87 -11.04 -17.01 -5.82
N ALA A 88 -12.11 -17.80 -6.02
CA ALA A 88 -13.42 -17.24 -6.35
C ALA A 88 -14.04 -16.48 -5.18
N LEU A 89 -13.54 -16.63 -3.96
CA LEU A 89 -14.10 -16.01 -2.76
C LEU A 89 -13.33 -14.74 -2.38
N VAL A 90 -14.03 -13.68 -1.96
CA VAL A 90 -13.40 -12.52 -1.34
C VAL A 90 -13.36 -12.76 0.16
N ARG A 91 -12.18 -12.70 0.77
CA ARG A 91 -12.01 -12.75 2.23
C ARG A 91 -11.59 -11.41 2.81
N CYS A 92 -10.87 -10.61 2.03
CA CYS A 92 -10.48 -9.26 2.42
C CYS A 92 -10.61 -8.34 1.20
N PRO A 93 -11.50 -7.33 1.22
CA PRO A 93 -11.67 -6.45 0.08
C PRO A 93 -10.49 -5.48 -0.06
N ALA A 94 -10.33 -4.89 -1.24
CA ALA A 94 -9.34 -3.83 -1.44
C ALA A 94 -9.58 -2.66 -0.47
N GLY A 95 -8.49 -2.13 0.10
CA GLY A 95 -8.55 -1.09 1.13
C GLY A 95 -8.78 -1.60 2.55
N ALA A 96 -8.89 -2.92 2.75
CA ALA A 96 -9.00 -3.52 4.07
C ALA A 96 -7.75 -4.34 4.42
N ALA A 97 -7.70 -4.77 5.68
CA ALA A 97 -6.72 -5.72 6.17
C ALA A 97 -7.35 -6.67 7.19
N VAL A 98 -6.77 -7.85 7.35
CA VAL A 98 -7.14 -8.85 8.36
C VAL A 98 -5.90 -9.46 8.99
N ALA A 99 -5.96 -9.83 10.26
CA ALA A 99 -4.83 -10.45 10.96
C ALA A 99 -5.01 -11.97 11.14
N THR A 100 -3.93 -12.72 10.95
CA THR A 100 -3.80 -14.13 11.36
C THR A 100 -2.60 -14.28 12.29
N LYS A 101 -2.60 -15.33 13.13
CA LYS A 101 -1.38 -15.70 13.84
C LYS A 101 -0.27 -16.00 12.83
N ALA A 102 0.94 -15.51 13.14
CA ALA A 102 2.12 -15.98 12.44
C ALA A 102 2.44 -17.41 12.87
N SER A 103 3.08 -18.16 12.00
CA SER A 103 3.46 -19.57 12.21
C SER A 103 4.76 -19.88 11.47
N GLY A 104 5.22 -21.13 11.59
CA GLY A 104 6.40 -21.61 10.89
C GLY A 104 7.69 -20.86 11.26
N ALA A 105 8.42 -20.39 10.24
CA ALA A 105 9.72 -19.73 10.38
C ALA A 105 9.64 -18.19 10.49
N LEU A 106 8.44 -17.62 10.56
CA LEU A 106 8.26 -16.18 10.66
C LEU A 106 8.69 -15.67 12.05
N ARG A 107 9.41 -14.55 12.10
CA ARG A 107 9.90 -13.92 13.35
C ARG A 107 8.94 -12.85 13.86
N ALA A 108 7.65 -13.17 13.89
CA ALA A 108 6.60 -12.28 14.36
C ALA A 108 5.48 -13.05 15.06
N ASP A 109 4.62 -12.34 15.78
CA ASP A 109 3.45 -12.93 16.45
C ASP A 109 2.23 -12.97 15.53
N TRP A 110 2.13 -12.00 14.62
CA TRP A 110 1.00 -11.81 13.70
C TRP A 110 1.45 -11.54 12.26
N VAL A 111 0.62 -11.97 11.31
CA VAL A 111 0.67 -11.53 9.92
C VAL A 111 -0.60 -10.76 9.61
N ILE A 112 -0.46 -9.55 9.07
CA ILE A 112 -1.55 -8.67 8.68
C ILE A 112 -1.63 -8.66 7.17
N HIS A 113 -2.70 -9.20 6.63
CA HIS A 113 -2.93 -9.33 5.20
C HIS A 113 -3.66 -8.10 4.69
N ALA A 114 -2.92 -7.13 4.15
CA ALA A 114 -3.47 -5.89 3.63
C ALA A 114 -3.67 -5.98 2.11
N VAL A 115 -4.86 -5.63 1.63
CA VAL A 115 -5.18 -5.72 0.20
C VAL A 115 -5.13 -4.33 -0.41
N ALA A 116 -3.98 -4.01 -1.00
CA ALA A 116 -3.84 -2.79 -1.78
C ALA A 116 -4.72 -2.84 -3.05
N PRO A 117 -5.42 -1.76 -3.40
CA PRO A 117 -6.13 -1.69 -4.66
C PRO A 117 -5.12 -1.72 -5.81
N ASP A 118 -5.59 -2.16 -6.97
CA ASP A 118 -4.88 -1.81 -8.19
C ASP A 118 -4.91 -0.30 -8.34
N SER A 119 -3.81 0.24 -8.82
CA SER A 119 -3.68 1.65 -9.12
C SER A 119 -4.58 2.10 -10.30
N GLU A 120 -5.24 1.15 -10.98
CA GLU A 120 -6.13 1.29 -12.15
C GLU A 120 -5.51 1.95 -13.40
N PHE A 121 -4.20 2.18 -13.33
CA PHE A 121 -3.34 2.64 -14.41
C PHE A 121 -3.08 1.50 -15.40
N GLY A 122 -3.21 1.77 -16.71
CA GLY A 122 -2.35 1.09 -17.68
C GLY A 122 -0.88 1.35 -17.29
N TYR A 123 0.05 0.49 -17.71
CA TYR A 123 1.46 0.46 -17.28
C TYR A 123 2.30 1.76 -17.46
N GLU A 124 1.66 2.91 -17.75
CA GLU A 124 2.21 4.26 -17.95
C GLU A 124 1.80 5.29 -16.86
N GLY A 125 0.98 4.93 -15.86
CA GLY A 125 0.79 5.77 -14.66
C GLY A 125 -0.19 6.96 -14.82
N LEU A 126 -1.08 6.94 -15.81
CA LEU A 126 -2.11 7.98 -16.03
C LEU A 126 -3.48 7.57 -15.44
N TYR A 127 -3.97 8.31 -14.44
CA TYR A 127 -5.10 7.92 -13.57
C TYR A 127 -6.38 8.04 -14.37
N THR A 128 -7.14 6.94 -14.57
CA THR A 128 -8.35 6.91 -15.40
C THR A 128 -9.66 7.06 -14.61
N GLY A 129 -9.72 8.06 -13.73
CA GLY A 129 -10.76 8.21 -12.70
C GLY A 129 -12.18 7.77 -13.05
N GLY A 130 -12.78 7.03 -12.11
CA GLY A 130 -14.21 7.06 -11.78
C GLY A 130 -15.19 6.60 -12.86
N ASP A 131 -15.48 7.45 -13.84
CA ASP A 131 -16.72 7.39 -14.62
C ASP A 131 -16.85 6.16 -15.53
N ALA A 132 -15.76 5.75 -16.19
CA ALA A 132 -15.78 4.60 -17.10
C ALA A 132 -15.87 3.27 -16.33
N SER A 133 -15.06 3.11 -15.28
CA SER A 133 -15.11 1.95 -14.39
C SER A 133 -16.44 1.87 -13.64
N GLN A 134 -17.02 3.01 -13.25
CA GLN A 134 -18.33 3.09 -12.61
C GLN A 134 -19.46 2.67 -13.56
N LYS A 135 -19.46 3.18 -14.80
CA LYS A 135 -20.42 2.75 -15.84
C LYS A 135 -20.26 1.27 -16.22
N ALA A 136 -19.03 0.76 -16.31
CA ALA A 136 -18.75 -0.63 -16.66
C ALA A 136 -19.03 -1.62 -15.52
N SER A 137 -18.87 -1.21 -14.25
CA SER A 137 -19.11 -2.07 -13.09
C SER A 137 -20.57 -2.10 -12.63
N GLY A 138 -21.41 -1.19 -13.13
CA GLY A 138 -22.80 -1.07 -12.68
C GLY A 138 -22.97 -0.56 -11.24
N ILE A 139 -21.88 -0.08 -10.61
CA ILE A 139 -21.89 0.46 -9.24
C ILE A 139 -22.32 1.93 -9.29
N THR A 140 -23.34 2.30 -8.51
CA THR A 140 -23.81 3.69 -8.44
C THR A 140 -22.79 4.60 -7.71
N SER A 141 -22.81 5.90 -8.01
CA SER A 141 -21.80 6.88 -7.56
C SER A 141 -21.60 6.96 -6.04
N GLN A 142 -22.56 6.51 -5.24
CA GLN A 142 -22.49 6.60 -3.78
C GLN A 142 -21.59 5.54 -3.12
N GLN A 143 -21.13 4.52 -3.85
CA GLN A 143 -20.32 3.43 -3.30
C GLN A 143 -18.88 3.40 -3.83
N PHE A 144 -18.49 4.35 -4.69
CA PHE A 144 -17.16 4.35 -5.28
C PHE A 144 -16.13 5.08 -4.40
N SER A 145 -15.19 4.32 -3.83
CA SER A 145 -13.97 4.89 -3.25
C SER A 145 -12.87 4.94 -4.32
N PRO A 146 -12.32 6.13 -4.62
CA PRO A 146 -11.14 6.30 -5.46
C PRO A 146 -9.98 5.37 -5.07
N PRO A 147 -9.19 4.86 -6.04
CA PRO A 147 -8.06 3.96 -5.75
C PRO A 147 -7.09 4.50 -4.71
N ASP A 148 -6.84 5.80 -4.71
CA ASP A 148 -5.95 6.49 -3.76
C ASP A 148 -6.48 6.42 -2.34
N GLN A 149 -7.79 6.63 -2.16
CA GLN A 149 -8.45 6.47 -0.86
C GLN A 149 -8.44 5.01 -0.40
N LEU A 150 -8.62 4.05 -1.32
CA LEU A 150 -8.49 2.64 -1.02
C LEU A 150 -7.05 2.26 -0.62
N LEU A 151 -6.02 2.83 -1.24
CA LEU A 151 -4.63 2.55 -0.85
C LEU A 151 -4.33 3.12 0.54
N LEU A 152 -4.77 4.35 0.82
CA LEU A 152 -4.69 4.93 2.17
C LEU A 152 -5.45 4.07 3.18
N SER A 153 -6.64 3.60 2.83
CA SER A 153 -7.44 2.71 3.66
C SER A 153 -6.74 1.37 3.91
N ALA A 154 -6.03 0.81 2.93
CA ALA A 154 -5.28 -0.44 3.11
C ALA A 154 -4.17 -0.28 4.16
N PHE A 155 -3.38 0.79 4.10
CA PHE A 155 -2.40 1.10 5.15
C PHE A 155 -3.06 1.34 6.50
N SER A 156 -4.10 2.17 6.54
CA SER A 156 -4.82 2.52 7.77
C SER A 156 -5.43 1.30 8.44
N SER A 157 -6.05 0.41 7.66
CA SER A 157 -6.61 -0.86 8.13
C SER A 157 -5.52 -1.79 8.62
N ALA A 158 -4.39 -1.89 7.92
CA ALA A 158 -3.27 -2.71 8.35
C ALA A 158 -2.73 -2.28 9.73
N PHE A 159 -2.54 -0.98 9.94
CA PHE A 159 -2.05 -0.50 11.23
C PHE A 159 -3.10 -0.53 12.34
N SER A 160 -4.38 -0.38 11.98
CA SER A 160 -5.49 -0.56 12.93
C SER A 160 -5.61 -2.02 13.37
N GLU A 161 -5.43 -2.98 12.46
CA GLU A 161 -5.37 -4.41 12.80
C GLU A 161 -4.18 -4.73 13.69
N ALA A 162 -3.02 -4.11 13.44
CA ALA A 162 -1.85 -4.24 14.31
C ALA A 162 -2.13 -3.78 15.74
N ALA A 163 -2.75 -2.61 15.88
CA ALA A 163 -3.19 -2.08 17.16
C ALA A 163 -4.22 -3.01 17.83
N ARG A 164 -5.21 -3.51 17.08
CA ARG A 164 -6.26 -4.43 17.56
C ARG A 164 -5.68 -5.72 18.14
N VAL A 165 -4.64 -6.28 17.50
CA VAL A 165 -3.94 -7.47 17.99
C VAL A 165 -2.80 -7.16 18.98
N GLN A 166 -2.71 -5.91 19.43
CA GLN A 166 -1.73 -5.42 20.40
C GLN A 166 -0.27 -5.58 19.98
N ALA A 167 -0.01 -5.55 18.66
CA ALA A 167 1.35 -5.58 18.13
C ALA A 167 2.04 -4.22 18.35
N SER A 168 2.97 -4.17 19.30
CA SER A 168 3.69 -2.92 19.62
C SER A 168 4.69 -2.47 18.55
N THR A 169 5.14 -3.38 17.69
CA THR A 169 6.05 -3.11 16.57
C THR A 169 5.50 -3.73 15.29
N VAL A 170 5.60 -3.00 14.18
CA VAL A 170 5.08 -3.41 12.88
C VAL A 170 6.15 -3.26 11.82
N CYS A 171 6.36 -4.30 11.00
CA CYS A 171 7.11 -4.18 9.75
C CYS A 171 6.16 -4.25 8.56
N CYS A 172 6.23 -3.26 7.67
CA CYS A 172 5.34 -3.12 6.53
C CYS A 172 6.16 -2.97 5.23
N PRO A 173 5.80 -3.63 4.12
CA PRO A 173 6.40 -3.35 2.83
C PRO A 173 5.81 -2.04 2.28
N ALA A 174 6.37 -1.58 1.16
CA ALA A 174 5.73 -0.51 0.40
C ALA A 174 4.50 -1.03 -0.36
N LEU A 175 3.32 -1.01 0.28
CA LEU A 175 2.07 -1.55 -0.26
C LEU A 175 1.70 -0.91 -1.60
N GLY A 176 1.12 -1.71 -2.49
CA GLY A 176 0.68 -1.26 -3.81
C GLY A 176 1.80 -1.11 -4.85
N ILE A 177 3.07 -1.18 -4.44
CA ILE A 177 4.19 -1.16 -5.40
C ILE A 177 4.33 -2.53 -6.09
N GLY A 178 4.84 -2.54 -7.31
CA GLY A 178 5.08 -3.74 -8.11
C GLY A 178 3.88 -4.06 -8.99
N VAL A 179 3.33 -5.27 -8.85
CA VAL A 179 2.25 -5.75 -9.74
C VAL A 179 0.94 -4.96 -9.62
N LYS A 180 0.78 -4.21 -8.51
CA LYS A 180 -0.35 -3.33 -8.24
C LYS A 180 -0.21 -1.93 -8.87
N GLY A 181 0.96 -1.60 -9.41
CA GLY A 181 1.16 -0.46 -10.31
C GLY A 181 1.27 0.92 -9.67
N TRP A 182 1.32 1.03 -8.33
CA TRP A 182 1.45 2.34 -7.68
C TRP A 182 2.86 2.91 -7.82
N LYS A 183 2.95 4.21 -8.16
CA LYS A 183 4.23 4.96 -8.12
C LYS A 183 4.78 4.91 -6.68
N PRO A 184 6.09 4.66 -6.48
CA PRO A 184 6.66 4.58 -5.13
C PRO A 184 6.41 5.80 -4.25
N ALA A 185 6.49 7.00 -4.82
CA ALA A 185 6.23 8.25 -4.10
C ALA A 185 4.80 8.35 -3.56
N ILE A 186 3.80 7.88 -4.33
CA ILE A 186 2.39 7.87 -3.90
C ILE A 186 2.18 6.87 -2.76
N SER A 187 2.74 5.66 -2.90
CA SER A 187 2.70 4.64 -1.82
C SER A 187 3.36 5.16 -0.54
N ALA A 188 4.52 5.81 -0.65
CA ALA A 188 5.20 6.43 0.49
C ALA A 188 4.34 7.50 1.17
N ALA A 189 3.76 8.41 0.37
CA ALA A 189 2.96 9.52 0.89
C ALA A 189 1.73 9.02 1.66
N LEU A 190 0.98 8.09 1.07
CA LEU A 190 -0.23 7.54 1.70
C LEU A 190 0.11 6.61 2.88
N GLY A 191 1.22 5.89 2.82
CA GLY A 191 1.72 5.09 3.92
C GLY A 191 2.08 5.94 5.14
N LEU A 192 2.81 7.04 4.93
CA LEU A 192 3.17 7.98 6.00
C LEU A 192 1.96 8.72 6.56
N GLU A 193 1.01 9.11 5.71
CA GLU A 193 -0.26 9.70 6.15
C GLU A 193 -1.01 8.75 7.08
N ALA A 194 -1.12 7.47 6.74
CA ALA A 194 -1.77 6.48 7.60
C ALA A 194 -1.07 6.32 8.97
N VAL A 195 0.27 6.41 9.01
CA VAL A 195 1.04 6.38 10.25
C VAL A 195 0.72 7.60 11.13
N VAL A 196 0.68 8.79 10.54
CA VAL A 196 0.37 10.02 11.28
C VAL A 196 -1.07 9.99 11.81
N GLN A 197 -2.03 9.52 11.00
CA GLN A 197 -3.41 9.32 11.43
C GLN A 197 -3.53 8.34 12.59
N LEU A 198 -2.80 7.21 12.55
CA LEU A 198 -2.76 6.27 13.66
C LEU A 198 -2.19 6.92 14.92
N ASN A 199 -1.02 7.58 14.82
CA ASN A 199 -0.37 8.22 15.96
C ASN A 199 -1.22 9.33 16.58
N ALA A 200 -2.01 10.05 15.79
CA ALA A 200 -2.92 11.08 16.30
C ALA A 200 -4.14 10.47 17.02
N ARG A 201 -4.70 9.38 16.48
CA ARG A 201 -5.88 8.70 17.06
C ARG A 201 -5.54 7.88 18.30
N ASP A 202 -4.40 7.19 18.26
CA ASP A 202 -3.95 6.27 19.31
C ASP A 202 -2.41 6.23 19.36
N PRO A 203 -1.78 7.19 20.05
CA PRO A 203 -0.32 7.31 20.11
C PRO A 203 0.38 6.18 20.87
N THR A 204 -0.39 5.29 21.53
CA THR A 204 0.16 4.29 22.47
C THR A 204 0.06 2.85 22.00
N SER A 205 -0.87 2.52 21.09
CA SER A 205 -1.06 1.12 20.66
C SER A 205 0.12 0.57 19.87
N VAL A 206 0.64 1.33 18.91
CA VAL A 206 1.81 0.94 18.11
C VAL A 206 2.98 1.87 18.43
N LYS A 207 4.08 1.30 18.95
CA LYS A 207 5.27 2.08 19.36
C LYS A 207 6.15 2.41 18.18
N SER A 208 6.27 1.50 17.20
CA SER A 208 7.07 1.73 16.00
C SER A 208 6.54 1.01 14.77
N ILE A 209 6.62 1.70 13.63
CA ILE A 209 6.33 1.15 12.30
C ILE A 209 7.61 1.25 11.46
N GLU A 210 8.06 0.13 10.90
CA GLU A 210 9.21 0.05 10.00
C GLU A 210 8.75 -0.32 8.58
N PHE A 211 8.99 0.57 7.63
CA PHE A 211 8.79 0.29 6.22
C PHE A 211 10.03 -0.38 5.64
N VAL A 212 9.91 -1.68 5.33
CA VAL A 212 11.00 -2.52 4.81
C VAL A 212 10.94 -2.53 3.29
N ILE A 213 11.92 -1.89 2.66
CA ILE A 213 12.01 -1.70 1.22
C ILE A 213 12.96 -2.73 0.61
N GLY A 214 12.44 -3.57 -0.29
CA GLY A 214 13.17 -4.64 -0.96
C GLY A 214 12.61 -4.97 -2.34
N GLY A 215 13.15 -6.01 -2.98
CA GLY A 215 12.71 -6.49 -4.30
C GLY A 215 13.53 -5.94 -5.48
N VAL A 216 13.06 -6.21 -6.70
CA VAL A 216 13.78 -5.93 -7.96
C VAL A 216 14.03 -4.44 -8.21
N ASP A 217 13.16 -3.57 -7.69
CA ASP A 217 13.26 -2.10 -7.80
C ASP A 217 13.50 -1.42 -6.43
N ALA A 218 14.17 -2.12 -5.51
CA ALA A 218 14.40 -1.64 -4.15
C ALA A 218 15.11 -0.28 -4.12
N ASP A 219 16.07 -0.05 -5.01
CA ASP A 219 16.83 1.20 -5.03
C ASP A 219 15.98 2.41 -5.44
N ILE A 220 15.16 2.26 -6.48
CA ILE A 220 14.23 3.31 -6.94
C ILE A 220 13.21 3.57 -5.83
N THR A 221 12.60 2.51 -5.31
CA THR A 221 11.61 2.60 -4.24
C THR A 221 12.19 3.28 -3.00
N TRP A 222 13.41 2.90 -2.59
CA TRP A 222 14.11 3.48 -1.46
C TRP A 222 14.33 4.98 -1.63
N ARG A 223 14.83 5.42 -2.79
CA ARG A 223 15.08 6.85 -3.06
C ARG A 223 13.78 7.66 -3.01
N GLU A 224 12.71 7.18 -3.62
CA GLU A 224 11.43 7.88 -3.61
C GLU A 224 10.82 7.92 -2.20
N TRP A 225 10.87 6.82 -1.44
CA TRP A 225 10.42 6.81 -0.05
C TRP A 225 11.21 7.78 0.83
N LEU A 226 12.53 7.85 0.66
CA LEU A 226 13.36 8.82 1.38
C LEU A 226 13.03 10.27 1.02
N LYS A 227 12.88 10.56 -0.27
CA LYS A 227 12.49 11.89 -0.77
C LYS A 227 11.15 12.33 -0.18
N VAL A 228 10.15 11.44 -0.22
CA VAL A 228 8.81 11.73 0.32
C VAL A 228 8.82 11.85 1.84
N ALA A 229 9.48 10.94 2.57
CA ALA A 229 9.58 11.01 4.02
C ALA A 229 10.26 12.30 4.47
N ARG A 230 11.35 12.70 3.81
CA ARG A 230 12.02 13.97 4.08
C ARG A 230 11.15 15.19 3.76
N ALA A 231 10.38 15.15 2.68
CA ALA A 231 9.49 16.25 2.30
C ALA A 231 8.30 16.40 3.27
N LEU A 232 7.74 15.29 3.77
CA LEU A 232 6.55 15.30 4.62
C LEU A 232 6.85 15.35 6.12
N LEU A 233 7.95 14.73 6.57
CA LEU A 233 8.31 14.60 7.99
C LEU A 233 9.52 15.46 8.38
N GLY A 234 10.19 16.11 7.42
CA GLY A 234 11.41 16.87 7.65
C GLY A 234 12.65 15.99 7.88
N LEU A 235 13.64 16.56 8.57
CA LEU A 235 14.87 15.83 8.91
C LEU A 235 14.59 14.72 9.95
N PRO A 236 15.26 13.56 9.84
CA PRO A 236 15.14 12.49 10.82
C PRO A 236 15.66 12.89 12.21
N SER A 237 15.17 12.23 13.25
CA SER A 237 15.57 12.53 14.63
C SER A 237 17.07 12.31 14.84
N GLY A 238 17.76 13.32 15.38
CA GLY A 238 19.21 13.28 15.60
C GLY A 238 20.06 13.54 14.35
N ILE A 239 19.45 13.93 13.22
CA ILE A 239 20.16 14.39 12.02
C ILE A 239 19.95 15.89 11.87
N ASP A 240 21.04 16.65 11.83
CA ASP A 240 21.05 18.12 11.77
C ASP A 240 21.41 18.68 10.38
N SER A 241 21.86 17.83 9.46
CA SER A 241 22.37 18.25 8.16
C SER A 241 22.05 17.28 7.02
N ASP A 242 22.09 17.81 5.80
CA ASP A 242 21.89 17.04 4.57
C ASP A 242 22.99 16.03 4.29
N ALA A 243 24.22 16.33 4.72
CA ALA A 243 25.34 15.41 4.59
C ALA A 243 25.12 14.17 5.47
N SER A 244 24.80 14.39 6.75
CA SER A 244 24.49 13.31 7.71
C SER A 244 23.26 12.51 7.29
N PHE A 245 22.25 13.16 6.71
CA PHE A 245 21.09 12.47 6.13
C PHE A 245 21.51 11.51 5.01
N LYS A 246 22.31 11.98 4.04
CA LYS A 246 22.79 11.15 2.92
C LYS A 246 23.66 9.98 3.39
N GLU A 247 24.50 10.23 4.40
CA GLU A 247 25.33 9.19 5.00
C GLU A 247 24.48 8.10 5.65
N GLN A 248 23.53 8.44 6.53
CA GLN A 248 22.64 7.45 7.14
C GLN A 248 21.74 6.76 6.12
N ALA A 249 21.25 7.49 5.11
CA ALA A 249 20.50 6.91 3.99
C ALA A 249 21.28 5.81 3.25
N SER A 250 22.60 5.99 3.12
CA SER A 250 23.48 5.00 2.48
C SER A 250 23.69 3.73 3.32
N GLN A 251 23.57 3.84 4.65
CA GLN A 251 23.61 2.71 5.58
C GLN A 251 22.32 1.86 5.54
N GLY A 252 21.28 2.35 4.84
CA GLY A 252 20.07 1.58 4.57
C GLY A 252 19.07 1.55 5.72
N ARG A 253 19.19 2.42 6.74
CA ARG A 253 18.17 2.59 7.78
C ARG A 253 18.09 4.05 8.23
N ILE A 254 16.88 4.61 8.31
CA ILE A 254 16.61 5.97 8.83
C ILE A 254 15.41 5.95 9.79
N THR A 255 15.42 6.82 10.80
CA THR A 255 14.37 6.89 11.84
C THR A 255 13.85 8.31 12.08
N TRP A 256 12.53 8.46 12.13
CA TRP A 256 11.82 9.66 12.57
C TRP A 256 11.06 9.37 13.87
N GLU A 257 11.02 10.35 14.78
CA GLU A 257 10.16 10.32 15.96
C GLU A 257 8.98 11.27 15.77
N LEU A 258 7.77 10.70 15.71
CA LEU A 258 6.54 11.48 15.63
C LEU A 258 6.14 11.94 17.03
N LEU A 259 6.25 13.26 17.25
CA LEU A 259 5.73 13.92 18.44
C LEU A 259 4.22 14.03 18.35
N SER A 260 3.50 13.64 19.41
CA SER A 260 2.03 13.56 19.46
C SER A 260 1.30 14.89 19.23
N GLN A 261 1.97 16.04 19.37
CA GLN A 261 1.36 17.36 19.16
C GLN A 261 2.18 18.33 18.29
N GLY A 262 3.50 18.14 18.17
CA GLY A 262 4.39 19.14 17.54
C GLY A 262 4.38 19.15 16.01
N HIS A 263 4.29 17.99 15.36
CA HIS A 263 4.38 17.91 13.89
C HIS A 263 3.12 18.41 13.18
N LEU A 264 1.98 18.39 13.86
CA LEU A 264 0.70 18.83 13.29
C LEU A 264 0.51 20.34 13.35
N GLN A 265 1.13 21.04 14.30
CA GLN A 265 0.84 22.47 14.51
C GLN A 265 1.72 23.41 13.68
N ALA A 266 2.96 23.04 13.37
CA ALA A 266 3.88 23.92 12.64
C ALA A 266 3.43 24.18 11.19
N ASP A 267 2.87 23.18 10.51
CA ASP A 267 2.37 23.32 9.14
C ASP A 267 0.88 23.72 9.08
N VAL A 268 0.04 23.33 10.04
CA VAL A 268 -1.38 23.76 10.07
C VAL A 268 -1.53 25.26 10.29
N ALA A 269 -0.60 25.90 11.02
CA ALA A 269 -0.58 27.35 11.17
C ALA A 269 -0.23 28.08 9.84
N GLN A 270 0.64 27.49 9.00
CA GLN A 270 0.98 28.04 7.68
C GLN A 270 -0.09 27.73 6.61
N ASN A 271 -0.77 26.59 6.71
CA ASN A 271 -1.75 26.14 5.70
C ASN A 271 -3.17 26.73 5.85
N LYS A 272 -3.48 27.45 6.94
CA LYS A 272 -4.78 28.13 7.11
C LYS A 272 -5.09 29.18 6.03
N MET A 273 -4.14 29.58 5.19
CA MET A 273 -4.37 30.50 4.06
C MET A 273 -4.74 29.83 2.73
N SER A 274 -4.70 28.49 2.61
CA SER A 274 -4.96 27.79 1.33
C SER A 274 -6.35 27.12 1.24
N SER A 275 -7.28 27.44 2.15
CA SER A 275 -8.49 26.65 2.42
C SER A 275 -9.63 26.72 1.38
N GLN A 276 -9.43 27.31 0.20
CA GLN A 276 -10.52 27.45 -0.79
C GLN A 276 -10.66 26.27 -1.78
N CYS A 277 -9.78 25.26 -1.73
CA CYS A 277 -9.80 24.16 -2.71
C CYS A 277 -10.13 22.75 -2.16
N SER A 278 -10.42 22.58 -0.86
CA SER A 278 -10.32 21.24 -0.21
C SER A 278 -11.58 20.66 0.42
N GLU A 279 -12.80 21.00 -0.02
CA GLU A 279 -14.00 20.34 0.55
C GLU A 279 -14.13 18.84 0.16
N SER A 280 -13.40 18.36 -0.86
CA SER A 280 -13.46 16.96 -1.31
C SER A 280 -12.33 16.05 -0.79
N MET A 281 -11.32 16.62 -0.13
CA MET A 281 -10.25 15.86 0.50
C MET A 281 -10.52 15.90 2.00
N GLY A 282 -10.96 14.78 2.58
CA GLY A 282 -11.00 14.64 4.04
C GLY A 282 -9.66 15.12 4.62
N ALA A 283 -9.71 15.80 5.77
CA ALA A 283 -8.56 16.54 6.30
C ALA A 283 -7.31 15.65 6.43
N HIS A 284 -6.43 15.71 5.44
CA HIS A 284 -5.13 15.06 5.50
C HIS A 284 -4.27 15.76 6.55
N MET A 285 -3.51 14.97 7.30
CA MET A 285 -2.69 15.47 8.38
C MET A 285 -1.32 15.94 7.88
N LEU A 286 -0.83 15.34 6.79
CA LEU A 286 0.35 15.78 6.07
C LEU A 286 -0.02 16.65 4.87
N ALA A 287 0.90 17.55 4.47
CA ALA A 287 0.77 18.39 3.29
C ALA A 287 1.04 17.59 2.00
N LEU A 288 0.18 16.60 1.72
CA LEU A 288 0.34 15.70 0.58
C LEU A 288 0.31 16.45 -0.76
N ASP A 289 -0.39 17.58 -0.81
CA ASP A 289 -0.48 18.49 -1.94
C ASP A 289 0.86 19.16 -2.30
N LYS A 290 1.87 19.13 -1.43
CA LYS A 290 3.23 19.61 -1.75
C LYS A 290 4.02 18.62 -2.63
N LEU A 291 3.52 17.39 -2.82
CA LEU A 291 4.20 16.37 -3.62
C LEU A 291 3.71 16.40 -5.08
N PRO A 292 4.60 16.60 -6.08
CA PRO A 292 4.22 16.64 -7.48
C PRO A 292 3.44 15.40 -7.95
N GLU A 293 3.82 14.21 -7.47
CA GLU A 293 3.18 12.95 -7.84
C GLU A 293 1.74 12.84 -7.29
N ILE A 294 1.47 13.44 -6.12
CA ILE A 294 0.11 13.53 -5.57
C ILE A 294 -0.71 14.58 -6.33
N GLN A 295 -0.13 15.75 -6.62
CA GLN A 295 -0.80 16.77 -7.44
C GLN A 295 -1.20 16.24 -8.82
N GLU A 296 -0.29 15.53 -9.48
CA GLU A 296 -0.55 14.86 -10.76
C GLU A 296 -1.71 13.87 -10.64
N MET A 297 -1.68 13.00 -9.63
CA MET A 297 -2.76 12.04 -9.35
C MET A 297 -4.11 12.73 -9.13
N LEU A 298 -4.15 13.78 -8.30
CA LEU A 298 -5.37 14.54 -8.01
C LEU A 298 -5.88 15.30 -9.23
N LEU A 299 -4.99 15.84 -10.06
CA LEU A 299 -5.34 16.49 -11.31
C LEU A 299 -6.00 15.52 -12.28
N HIS A 300 -5.45 14.32 -12.43
CA HIS A 300 -6.07 13.28 -13.24
C HIS A 300 -7.42 12.80 -12.67
N ARG A 301 -7.56 12.79 -11.34
CA ARG A 301 -8.83 12.52 -10.67
C ARG A 301 -9.90 13.56 -11.00
N ALA A 302 -9.56 14.83 -10.86
CA ALA A 302 -10.46 15.93 -11.19
C ALA A 302 -10.87 15.93 -12.67
N ARG A 303 -9.96 15.53 -13.57
CA ARG A 303 -10.23 15.44 -15.01
C ARG A 303 -11.15 14.29 -15.41
N GLY A 304 -11.47 13.35 -14.51
CA GLY A 304 -12.31 12.19 -14.83
C GLY A 304 -11.79 11.42 -16.05
N PHE A 305 -10.48 11.20 -16.10
CA PHE A 305 -9.78 10.73 -17.29
C PHE A 305 -10.46 9.48 -17.87
N SER A 306 -11.06 9.66 -19.04
CA SER A 306 -11.92 8.67 -19.69
C SER A 306 -11.15 7.59 -20.45
N GLY A 307 -9.81 7.66 -20.49
CA GLY A 307 -8.95 6.69 -21.16
C GLY A 307 -9.47 6.33 -22.55
N MET A 308 -9.33 7.24 -23.51
CA MET A 308 -9.63 6.93 -24.92
C MET A 308 -8.70 5.85 -25.50
N ASP A 309 -7.63 5.50 -24.78
CA ASP A 309 -6.76 4.38 -25.13
C ASP A 309 -7.48 3.07 -24.86
N ILE A 310 -7.67 2.29 -25.94
CA ILE A 310 -8.12 0.91 -25.86
C ILE A 310 -7.17 0.19 -24.89
N PRO A 311 -7.70 -0.40 -23.80
CA PRO A 311 -6.86 -1.14 -22.87
C PRO A 311 -6.10 -2.26 -23.63
N LEU A 312 -4.76 -2.35 -23.46
CA LEU A 312 -3.94 -3.45 -24.00
C LEU A 312 -4.43 -4.82 -23.53
N THR A 313 -4.62 -5.82 -24.39
CA THR A 313 -5.02 -7.18 -23.95
C THR A 313 -4.01 -7.79 -22.96
N ALA A 314 -4.44 -8.80 -22.18
CA ALA A 314 -3.55 -9.52 -21.27
C ALA A 314 -2.31 -10.11 -22.00
N GLU A 315 -2.47 -10.55 -23.26
CA GLU A 315 -1.34 -10.98 -24.09
C GLU A 315 -0.41 -9.81 -24.47
N GLN A 316 -0.96 -8.65 -24.80
CA GLN A 316 -0.18 -7.45 -25.12
C GLN A 316 0.62 -6.95 -23.90
N GLU A 317 0.06 -7.00 -22.70
CA GLU A 317 0.78 -6.66 -21.46
C GLU A 317 1.85 -7.69 -21.10
N LEU A 318 1.56 -8.99 -21.25
CA LEU A 318 2.55 -10.04 -21.03
C LEU A 318 3.72 -9.89 -22.02
N ALA A 319 3.43 -9.55 -23.28
CA ALA A 319 4.44 -9.26 -24.30
C ALA A 319 5.26 -8.00 -23.97
N ALA A 320 4.62 -6.93 -23.50
CA ALA A 320 5.30 -5.71 -23.07
C ALA A 320 6.23 -5.95 -21.86
N THR A 321 5.78 -6.76 -20.89
CA THR A 321 6.57 -7.17 -19.73
C THR A 321 7.81 -7.95 -20.16
N ARG A 322 7.63 -8.96 -21.04
CA ARG A 322 8.73 -9.78 -21.55
C ARG A 322 9.80 -8.96 -22.26
N ARG A 323 9.41 -7.91 -22.99
CA ARG A 323 10.33 -6.99 -23.67
C ARG A 323 11.19 -6.15 -22.71
N ARG A 324 10.72 -5.89 -21.49
CA ARG A 324 11.45 -5.09 -20.49
C ARG A 324 12.44 -5.93 -19.69
N THR A 325 12.12 -7.18 -19.38
CA THR A 325 13.03 -8.11 -18.68
C THR A 325 14.23 -8.56 -19.53
N THR A 326 14.23 -8.28 -20.83
CA THR A 326 15.33 -8.58 -21.77
C THR A 326 16.22 -7.37 -22.06
N ARG A 327 16.04 -6.25 -21.36
CA ARG A 327 16.93 -5.08 -21.38
C ARG A 327 17.60 -4.92 -20.02
#